data_AF-A0A8H4KRU8-F1
#
_entry.id   AF-A0A8H4KRU8-F1
#
_cell.length_a   1.000
_cell.length_b   1.000
_cell.length_c   1.000
_cell.angle_alpha   90.00
_cell.angle_beta   90.00
_cell.angle_gamma   90.00
#
_symmetry.space_group_name_H-M   'P 1'
#
loop_
_entity.id
_entity.type
_entity.pdbx_description
1 polymer ?
#
loop_
_entity_poly.entity_id
_entity_poly.type
_entity_poly.pdbx_seq_one_letter_code
_entity_poly.pdbx_strand_id
1 'polypeptide(L)'
;LPPPPPPPPPAVTTTSTTSPSVEASTPQEPTDDIILALEDVPDKTTHSMGLAAEQDPYFLDAFRSVLLSEREGIDASFLQVYHGGPDPDDHPIHFLLLQDEFPAHKNQAKQVASDAIEAIVHPHGPALVRLYFRHVHSALPVISKGRFLRQYSTYRLDIPSSLRGAVYALACVFWRRDPTLAKSPCPFLQHDLINHAQESLRRELEAPSLDRLMSCLLLMHMVPPDIDSVETPYTFIQAAQAVATAQMIGLHQDPSRWSIAPWEKKLRRKLWWASYYTDCWSAVCHGNPPHISPDSFTTPPPDLDDLRSDEDLPEDLCHLVDPEDVTFRVSDGARFLEMITIARDMRAILDCSCGVKTNAQTRTQLLPIREKLKEWPSLVPSCLSIGPYGHNGSSLRQWLSTALAEFELFVTFMAYISEEELTRFWGRHARSQLILCGNFLIYLFLLASEPRDIEAAYRLLEKFHQALQRLGTTTDKAAEVLLRPVILRIDSFFLQATELIKHGRTVVIEPTGMTG
;
A
#
# COMPACT_ATOMS: atom_id res chain seq x y z
N LEU A 1 25.02 81.17 57.34
CA LEU A 1 25.54 80.09 58.21
C LEU A 1 24.36 79.19 58.59
N PRO A 2 24.15 78.05 57.90
CA PRO A 2 23.17 77.05 58.32
C PRO A 2 23.70 76.22 59.51
N PRO A 3 22.81 75.70 60.38
CA PRO A 3 23.19 74.86 61.55
C PRO A 3 23.57 73.41 61.16
N PRO A 4 24.22 72.66 62.08
CA PRO A 4 24.78 71.32 61.80
C PRO A 4 23.73 70.18 61.72
N PRO A 5 24.09 69.03 61.13
CA PRO A 5 23.20 67.87 60.99
C PRO A 5 22.98 67.09 62.31
N PRO A 6 21.82 66.44 62.48
CA PRO A 6 21.50 65.56 63.62
C PRO A 6 22.18 64.16 63.54
N PRO A 7 22.20 63.38 64.65
CA PRO A 7 23.04 62.18 64.80
C PRO A 7 22.47 60.89 64.16
N PRO A 8 23.30 59.85 63.97
CA PRO A 8 22.89 58.59 63.35
C PRO A 8 22.19 57.61 64.31
N PRO A 9 21.17 56.85 63.85
CA PRO A 9 20.64 55.69 64.57
C PRO A 9 21.54 54.44 64.38
N PRO A 10 21.65 53.54 65.38
CA PRO A 10 22.59 52.41 65.34
C PRO A 10 22.02 51.09 64.77
N ALA A 11 22.92 50.34 64.14
CA ALA A 11 23.00 48.87 64.00
C ALA A 11 21.72 48.00 63.90
N VAL A 12 21.59 47.30 62.77
CA VAL A 12 21.11 45.90 62.72
C VAL A 12 22.31 45.02 62.38
N THR A 13 22.52 43.94 63.12
CA THR A 13 23.70 43.06 63.00
C THR A 13 23.65 42.12 61.80
N THR A 14 24.82 41.92 61.19
CA THR A 14 25.06 41.01 60.06
C THR A 14 25.28 39.57 60.48
N THR A 15 24.78 38.62 59.68
CA THR A 15 25.44 37.33 59.44
C THR A 15 25.32 36.95 57.96
N SER A 16 26.35 36.32 57.41
CA SER A 16 26.57 36.15 55.97
C SER A 16 26.30 34.74 55.46
N THR A 17 25.91 34.62 54.19
CA THR A 17 26.19 33.42 53.38
C THR A 17 26.78 33.83 52.04
N THR A 18 27.80 33.11 51.58
CA THR A 18 28.56 33.40 50.35
C THR A 18 27.82 32.97 49.09
N SER A 19 27.90 33.77 48.03
CA SER A 19 27.43 33.40 46.69
C SER A 19 28.25 32.22 46.13
N PRO A 20 27.63 31.11 45.72
CA PRO A 20 28.29 30.12 44.87
C PRO A 20 28.38 30.67 43.44
N SER A 21 29.54 30.49 42.80
CA SER A 21 29.68 30.66 41.35
C SER A 21 28.87 29.58 40.63
N VAL A 22 27.98 29.97 39.73
CA VAL A 22 27.38 29.03 38.78
C VAL A 22 28.46 28.67 37.77
N GLU A 23 29.08 27.50 37.95
CA GLU A 23 29.91 26.91 36.91
C GLU A 23 29.06 26.65 35.67
N ALA A 24 29.56 27.00 34.50
CA ALA A 24 28.91 26.67 33.25
C ALA A 24 29.02 25.16 33.04
N SER A 25 27.98 24.42 33.43
CA SER A 25 27.87 22.99 33.19
C SER A 25 28.04 22.72 31.70
N THR A 26 29.14 22.05 31.34
CA THR A 26 29.31 21.49 30.00
C THR A 26 28.07 20.68 29.64
N PRO A 27 27.52 20.81 28.41
CA PRO A 27 26.40 19.98 28.01
C PRO A 27 26.81 18.52 28.14
N GLN A 28 26.15 17.78 29.03
CA GLN A 28 26.24 16.33 29.01
C GLN A 28 25.68 15.87 27.67
N GLU A 29 26.47 15.08 26.94
CA GLU A 29 25.95 14.28 25.84
C GLU A 29 24.81 13.41 26.40
N PRO A 30 23.66 13.29 25.71
CA PRO A 30 22.54 12.49 26.19
C PRO A 30 22.86 11.00 26.05
N THR A 31 23.66 10.47 26.98
CA THR A 31 24.00 9.05 27.08
C THR A 31 22.84 8.26 27.66
N ASP A 32 21.78 8.10 26.86
CA ASP A 32 20.87 6.96 26.80
C ASP A 32 19.80 7.29 25.74
N ASP A 33 20.04 6.90 24.48
CA ASP A 33 19.03 6.98 23.41
C ASP A 33 17.85 6.06 23.78
N ILE A 34 16.80 6.62 24.37
CA ILE A 34 15.54 5.90 24.56
C ILE A 34 14.94 5.69 23.17
N ILE A 35 15.13 4.48 22.64
CA ILE A 35 14.61 4.04 21.34
C ILE A 35 13.07 3.97 21.40
N LEU A 36 12.43 5.11 21.22
CA LEU A 36 10.98 5.25 21.18
C LEU A 36 10.42 4.63 19.90
N ALA A 37 9.24 4.03 20.01
CA ALA A 37 8.38 3.76 18.87
C ALA A 37 7.31 4.84 18.78
N LEU A 38 6.97 5.28 17.58
CA LEU A 38 5.98 6.33 17.34
C LEU A 38 4.54 5.76 17.29
N GLU A 39 4.40 4.45 17.07
CA GLU A 39 3.10 3.74 17.06
C GLU A 39 2.76 3.13 18.45
N ASP A 40 3.75 2.74 19.26
CA ASP A 40 3.52 2.10 20.58
C ASP A 40 3.34 3.12 21.72
N VAL A 41 2.58 4.20 21.48
CA VAL A 41 2.25 5.20 22.50
C VAL A 41 0.75 5.10 22.86
N PRO A 42 0.40 4.60 24.07
CA PRO A 42 -1.00 4.40 24.44
C PRO A 42 -1.85 5.68 24.35
N ASP A 43 -3.05 5.54 23.78
CA ASP A 43 -4.06 6.59 23.59
C ASP A 43 -3.55 7.86 22.86
N LYS A 44 -2.51 7.73 22.01
CA LYS A 44 -1.95 8.85 21.24
C LYS A 44 -1.60 8.50 19.79
N THR A 45 -1.54 9.53 18.96
CA THR A 45 -1.17 9.45 17.54
C THR A 45 -0.02 10.40 17.20
N THR A 46 0.92 9.92 16.36
CA THR A 46 2.09 10.69 15.90
C THR A 46 1.92 11.22 14.47
N HIS A 47 1.74 12.53 14.34
CA HIS A 47 1.66 13.23 13.06
C HIS A 47 3.03 13.78 12.65
N SER A 48 3.42 13.60 11.40
CA SER A 48 4.62 14.21 10.83
C SER A 48 4.39 15.70 10.57
N MET A 49 5.31 16.55 11.03
CA MET A 49 5.27 17.98 10.73
C MET A 49 6.13 18.28 9.51
N GLY A 50 5.54 18.95 8.51
CA GLY A 50 6.25 19.36 7.28
C GLY A 50 6.85 20.77 7.40
N LEU A 51 7.84 21.08 6.57
CA LEU A 51 8.57 22.37 6.56
C LEU A 51 7.71 23.63 6.31
N ALA A 52 6.45 23.47 5.91
CA ALA A 52 5.48 24.55 5.71
C ALA A 52 4.18 24.33 6.53
N ALA A 53 4.24 23.50 7.57
CA ALA A 53 3.15 23.34 8.53
C ALA A 53 3.05 24.56 9.47
N GLU A 54 1.92 24.69 10.17
CA GLU A 54 1.73 25.69 11.23
C GLU A 54 2.79 25.57 12.34
N GLN A 55 3.26 24.35 12.58
CA GLN A 55 4.31 24.00 13.54
C GLN A 55 5.60 23.69 12.79
N ASP A 56 6.26 24.74 12.29
CA ASP A 56 7.49 24.66 11.48
C ASP A 56 8.64 23.95 12.26
N PRO A 57 9.18 22.83 11.76
CA PRO A 57 10.27 22.10 12.41
C PRO A 57 11.55 22.92 12.66
N TYR A 58 11.87 23.93 11.83
CA TYR A 58 12.99 24.83 12.07
C TYR A 58 12.71 25.80 13.21
N PHE A 59 11.47 26.31 13.29
CA PHE A 59 11.08 27.19 14.39
C PHE A 59 11.08 26.45 15.72
N LEU A 60 10.64 25.19 15.75
CA LEU A 60 10.65 24.34 16.94
C LEU A 60 12.07 23.95 17.40
N ASP A 61 13.01 23.70 16.47
CA ASP A 61 14.41 23.42 16.84
C ASP A 61 15.11 24.66 17.42
N ALA A 62 14.99 25.80 16.72
CA ALA A 62 15.56 27.07 17.14
C ALA A 62 14.92 27.62 18.43
N PHE A 63 13.66 27.25 18.70
CA PHE A 63 12.89 27.71 19.85
C PHE A 63 12.40 26.51 20.67
N ARG A 64 13.23 26.08 21.64
CA ARG A 64 12.91 25.08 22.67
C ARG A 64 11.82 25.52 23.67
N SER A 65 10.85 26.32 23.23
CA SER A 65 9.57 26.47 23.92
C SER A 65 8.78 25.19 23.78
N VAL A 66 8.89 24.33 24.80
CA VAL A 66 7.72 23.53 25.17
C VAL A 66 6.58 24.54 25.39
N LEU A 67 5.48 24.43 24.66
CA LEU A 67 4.34 25.34 24.75
C LEU A 67 3.53 25.07 26.03
N LEU A 68 4.19 25.29 27.17
CA LEU A 68 3.70 25.02 28.52
C LEU A 68 2.64 26.04 28.93
N SER A 69 1.38 25.76 28.59
CA SER A 69 0.28 26.22 29.43
C SER A 69 0.32 25.44 30.74
N GLU A 70 1.02 25.95 31.76
CA GLU A 70 0.98 25.37 33.12
C GLU A 70 -0.40 25.47 33.80
N ARG A 71 -1.42 26.00 33.10
CA ARG A 71 -2.77 26.27 33.62
C ARG A 71 -3.87 25.41 33.02
N GLU A 72 -3.65 24.85 31.84
CA GLU A 72 -4.61 24.00 31.11
C GLU A 72 -3.83 22.81 30.54
N GLY A 73 -4.32 21.60 30.76
CA GLY A 73 -3.62 20.36 30.37
C GLY A 73 -3.30 20.34 28.88
N ILE A 74 -2.13 19.81 28.52
CA ILE A 74 -1.58 19.94 27.17
C ILE A 74 -1.73 18.61 26.43
N ASP A 75 -2.68 18.55 25.50
CA ASP A 75 -3.02 17.35 24.72
C ASP A 75 -2.02 17.05 23.58
N ALA A 76 -1.00 17.90 23.43
CA ALA A 76 -0.04 17.91 22.34
C ALA A 76 1.40 17.95 22.84
N SER A 77 2.29 17.17 22.22
CA SER A 77 3.71 17.12 22.58
C SER A 77 4.58 16.95 21.34
N PHE A 78 5.76 17.57 21.33
CA PHE A 78 6.69 17.53 20.20
C PHE A 78 7.80 16.50 20.46
N LEU A 79 8.00 15.57 19.54
CA LEU A 79 9.05 14.56 19.59
C LEU A 79 10.04 14.79 18.44
N GLN A 80 11.24 15.25 18.76
CA GLN A 80 12.34 15.32 17.80
C GLN A 80 12.86 13.91 17.52
N VAL A 81 12.81 13.49 16.26
CA VAL A 81 13.34 12.18 15.82
C VAL A 81 14.63 12.32 15.03
N TYR A 82 14.99 13.52 14.58
CA TYR A 82 16.28 13.82 13.97
C TYR A 82 16.67 15.29 14.23
N HIS A 83 17.94 15.52 14.60
CA HIS A 83 18.46 16.85 14.97
C HIS A 83 18.87 17.76 13.80
N GLY A 84 18.74 17.28 12.56
CA GLY A 84 19.32 17.95 11.40
C GLY A 84 20.81 17.60 11.23
N GLY A 85 21.35 17.96 10.07
CA GLY A 85 22.76 17.78 9.71
C GLY A 85 23.55 19.09 9.66
N PRO A 86 24.81 19.03 9.20
CA PRO A 86 25.63 20.22 8.95
C PRO A 86 25.31 20.90 7.61
N ASP A 87 24.42 20.34 6.81
CA ASP A 87 23.98 20.85 5.51
C ASP A 87 22.65 21.63 5.68
N PRO A 88 22.50 22.85 5.13
CA PRO A 88 21.25 23.61 5.19
C PRO A 88 20.01 22.90 4.60
N ASP A 89 20.20 21.94 3.70
CA ASP A 89 19.11 21.12 3.14
C ASP A 89 18.85 19.84 3.97
N ASP A 90 19.55 19.65 5.11
CA ASP A 90 19.41 18.51 6.02
C ASP A 90 18.68 18.89 7.33
N HIS A 91 17.42 19.31 7.17
CA HIS A 91 16.52 19.84 8.20
C HIS A 91 16.28 18.87 9.41
N PRO A 92 16.02 19.41 10.62
CA PRO A 92 15.55 18.61 11.76
C PRO A 92 14.13 18.07 11.54
N ILE A 93 13.87 16.84 12.00
CA ILE A 93 12.57 16.16 11.81
C ILE A 93 11.89 15.95 13.17
N HIS A 94 10.64 16.40 13.22
CA HIS A 94 9.80 16.41 14.42
C HIS A 94 8.42 15.80 14.14
N PHE A 95 7.89 15.10 15.13
CA PHE A 95 6.53 14.58 15.16
C PHE A 95 5.69 15.28 16.23
N LEU A 96 4.42 15.52 15.92
CA LEU A 96 3.40 16.01 16.85
C LEU A 96 2.64 14.80 17.41
N LEU A 97 2.84 14.52 18.68
CA LEU A 97 2.20 13.46 19.44
C LEU A 97 0.95 14.02 20.15
N LEU A 98 -0.23 13.72 19.61
CA LEU A 98 -1.55 14.16 20.09
C LEU A 98 -2.29 13.06 20.86
N GLN A 99 -3.18 13.44 21.78
CA GLN A 99 -4.12 12.53 22.45
C GLN A 99 -5.27 12.11 21.52
N ASP A 100 -5.65 10.82 21.51
CA ASP A 100 -6.74 10.25 20.70
C ASP A 100 -8.16 10.59 21.26
N GLU A 101 -8.47 11.87 21.42
CA GLU A 101 -9.73 12.39 21.99
C GLU A 101 -10.91 12.34 20.99
N PHE A 102 -11.56 11.17 20.86
CA PHE A 102 -12.76 11.01 20.05
C PHE A 102 -14.06 11.35 20.81
N PRO A 103 -15.00 12.15 20.24
CA PRO A 103 -16.32 12.36 20.81
C PRO A 103 -17.07 11.03 21.06
N ALA A 104 -17.79 10.93 22.19
CA ALA A 104 -18.40 9.68 22.65
C ALA A 104 -19.25 8.92 21.61
N HIS A 105 -19.98 9.64 20.75
CA HIS A 105 -20.78 9.02 19.68
C HIS A 105 -19.91 8.35 18.58
N LYS A 106 -18.68 8.82 18.35
CA LYS A 106 -17.71 8.19 17.44
C LYS A 106 -17.13 6.92 18.07
N ASN A 107 -16.76 6.97 19.35
CA ASN A 107 -16.29 5.79 20.08
C ASN A 107 -17.36 4.71 20.19
N GLN A 108 -18.62 5.06 20.50
CA GLN A 108 -19.73 4.12 20.47
C GLN A 108 -19.90 3.46 19.09
N ALA A 109 -19.78 4.22 18.00
CA ALA A 109 -19.89 3.68 16.65
C ALA A 109 -18.69 2.81 16.23
N LYS A 110 -17.46 3.16 16.65
CA LYS A 110 -16.26 2.29 16.51
C LYS A 110 -16.46 0.96 17.24
N GLN A 111 -16.98 1.00 18.47
CA GLN A 111 -17.29 -0.21 19.25
C GLN A 111 -18.35 -1.08 18.57
N VAL A 112 -19.48 -0.50 18.13
CA VAL A 112 -20.55 -1.24 17.43
C VAL A 112 -20.04 -1.90 16.14
N ALA A 113 -19.13 -1.26 15.40
CA ALA A 113 -18.49 -1.89 14.24
C ALA A 113 -17.55 -3.05 14.65
N SER A 114 -16.74 -2.86 15.71
CA SER A 114 -15.86 -3.90 16.25
C SER A 114 -16.61 -5.13 16.74
N ASP A 115 -17.71 -4.93 17.47
CA ASP A 115 -18.58 -5.99 17.99
C ASP A 115 -19.29 -6.75 16.86
N ALA A 116 -19.79 -6.02 15.85
CA ALA A 116 -20.43 -6.62 14.68
C ALA A 116 -19.45 -7.49 13.87
N ILE A 117 -18.21 -7.03 13.69
CA ILE A 117 -17.16 -7.78 12.98
C ILE A 117 -16.85 -9.11 13.70
N GLU A 118 -16.70 -9.12 15.03
CA GLU A 118 -16.51 -10.38 15.78
C GLU A 118 -17.77 -11.26 15.75
N ALA A 119 -18.96 -10.68 15.86
CA ALA A 119 -20.22 -11.43 15.83
C ALA A 119 -20.47 -12.12 14.48
N ILE A 120 -20.08 -11.48 13.37
CA ILE A 120 -20.15 -12.07 12.02
C ILE A 120 -19.21 -13.28 11.91
N VAL A 121 -17.94 -13.15 12.33
CA VAL A 121 -16.96 -14.23 12.11
C VAL A 121 -17.00 -15.35 13.14
N HIS A 122 -17.62 -15.16 14.30
CA HIS A 122 -17.56 -16.12 15.41
C HIS A 122 -18.18 -17.49 15.03
N PRO A 123 -17.52 -18.65 15.31
CA PRO A 123 -16.23 -18.82 16.01
C PRO A 123 -15.00 -18.91 15.09
N HIS A 124 -15.14 -18.61 13.81
CA HIS A 124 -14.16 -18.88 12.74
C HIS A 124 -12.99 -17.89 12.65
N GLY A 125 -13.01 -16.78 13.40
CA GLY A 125 -11.97 -15.73 13.38
C GLY A 125 -10.52 -16.23 13.32
N PRO A 126 -10.07 -17.16 14.20
CA PRO A 126 -8.70 -17.69 14.16
C PRO A 126 -8.35 -18.46 12.87
N ALA A 127 -9.34 -19.09 12.22
CA ALA A 127 -9.13 -19.75 10.93
C ALA A 127 -9.05 -18.73 9.77
N LEU A 128 -9.75 -17.60 9.87
CA LEU A 128 -9.60 -16.49 8.94
C LEU A 128 -8.21 -15.83 9.07
N VAL A 129 -7.69 -15.63 10.29
CA VAL A 129 -6.32 -15.12 10.49
C VAL A 129 -5.27 -16.03 9.83
N ARG A 130 -5.39 -17.35 10.00
CA ARG A 130 -4.51 -18.31 9.31
C ARG A 130 -4.62 -18.18 7.78
N LEU A 131 -5.84 -18.18 7.23
CA LEU A 131 -6.07 -18.03 5.78
C LEU A 131 -5.55 -16.70 5.22
N TYR A 132 -5.61 -15.60 5.99
CA TYR A 132 -5.02 -14.32 5.62
C TYR A 132 -3.50 -14.44 5.44
N PHE A 133 -2.79 -14.98 6.44
CA PHE A 133 -1.34 -15.11 6.37
C PHE A 133 -0.90 -16.10 5.28
N ARG A 134 -1.67 -17.18 5.08
CA ARG A 134 -1.45 -18.18 4.03
C ARG A 134 -1.58 -17.62 2.61
N HIS A 135 -2.63 -16.84 2.34
CA HIS A 135 -3.03 -16.50 0.96
C HIS A 135 -2.94 -15.02 0.58
N VAL A 136 -3.03 -14.08 1.53
CA VAL A 136 -3.04 -12.64 1.27
C VAL A 136 -1.68 -12.03 1.58
N HIS A 137 -1.18 -12.24 2.79
CA HIS A 137 0.10 -11.68 3.26
C HIS A 137 1.29 -12.17 2.43
N SER A 138 1.26 -13.44 1.99
CA SER A 138 2.27 -14.03 1.09
C SER A 138 2.34 -13.38 -0.29
N ALA A 139 1.39 -12.51 -0.66
CA ALA A 139 1.41 -11.68 -1.86
C ALA A 139 1.48 -10.17 -1.56
N LEU A 140 0.91 -9.72 -0.44
CA LEU A 140 0.91 -8.33 0.02
C LEU A 140 1.30 -8.26 1.51
N PRO A 141 2.60 -8.33 1.85
CA PRO A 141 3.08 -8.44 3.23
C PRO A 141 3.11 -7.08 3.96
N VAL A 142 1.99 -6.35 3.97
CA VAL A 142 1.90 -5.01 4.60
C VAL A 142 1.84 -5.06 6.12
N ILE A 143 1.29 -6.12 6.70
CA ILE A 143 1.20 -6.32 8.15
C ILE A 143 2.59 -6.66 8.75
N SER A 144 2.78 -6.41 10.04
CA SER A 144 3.91 -6.90 10.82
C SER A 144 3.47 -8.22 11.50
N LYS A 145 3.88 -9.39 10.98
CA LYS A 145 3.24 -10.69 11.30
C LYS A 145 3.33 -11.02 12.79
N GLY A 146 4.52 -10.96 13.39
CA GLY A 146 4.75 -11.28 14.79
C GLY A 146 3.98 -10.37 15.75
N ARG A 147 4.03 -9.05 15.53
CA ARG A 147 3.28 -8.04 16.29
C ARG A 147 1.77 -8.23 16.19
N PHE A 148 1.23 -8.40 14.97
CA PHE A 148 -0.21 -8.62 14.77
C PHE A 148 -0.68 -9.91 15.47
N LEU A 149 0.04 -11.03 15.30
CA LEU A 149 -0.32 -12.29 15.94
C LEU A 149 -0.16 -12.25 17.47
N ARG A 150 0.83 -11.51 17.99
CA ARG A 150 0.98 -11.25 19.43
C ARG A 150 -0.20 -10.47 19.99
N GLN A 151 -0.61 -9.39 19.32
CA GLN A 151 -1.77 -8.60 19.74
C GLN A 151 -3.06 -9.41 19.60
N TYR A 152 -3.22 -10.20 18.54
CA TYR A 152 -4.38 -11.08 18.32
C TYR A 152 -4.51 -12.16 19.40
N SER A 153 -3.40 -12.77 19.83
CA SER A 153 -3.41 -13.81 20.86
C SER A 153 -3.67 -13.26 22.27
N THR A 154 -3.34 -11.98 22.52
CA THR A 154 -3.41 -11.39 23.87
C THR A 154 -4.66 -10.50 24.04
N TYR A 155 -4.86 -9.53 23.14
CA TYR A 155 -5.91 -8.50 23.21
C TYR A 155 -6.43 -8.15 21.79
N ARG A 156 -7.00 -9.11 21.06
CA ARG A 156 -7.47 -8.91 19.67
C ARG A 156 -8.41 -7.72 19.44
N LEU A 157 -9.15 -7.26 20.46
CA LEU A 157 -10.07 -6.13 20.32
C LEU A 157 -9.36 -4.78 20.20
N ASP A 158 -8.13 -4.69 20.71
CA ASP A 158 -7.26 -3.51 20.67
C ASP A 158 -6.71 -3.28 19.25
N ILE A 159 -6.68 -4.33 18.41
CA ILE A 159 -6.41 -4.21 16.97
C ILE A 159 -7.56 -3.37 16.36
N PRO A 160 -7.25 -2.25 15.66
CA PRO A 160 -8.25 -1.42 15.00
C PRO A 160 -9.24 -2.25 14.20
N SER A 161 -10.54 -1.99 14.39
CA SER A 161 -11.58 -2.87 13.84
C SER A 161 -11.62 -2.83 12.31
N SER A 162 -11.15 -1.74 11.70
CA SER A 162 -10.90 -1.70 10.25
C SER A 162 -9.85 -2.72 9.80
N LEU A 163 -8.74 -2.88 10.53
CA LEU A 163 -7.64 -3.77 10.17
C LEU A 163 -8.03 -5.23 10.39
N ARG A 164 -8.62 -5.53 11.56
CA ARG A 164 -9.14 -6.87 11.89
C ARG A 164 -10.27 -7.28 10.96
N GLY A 165 -11.17 -6.36 10.62
CA GLY A 165 -12.22 -6.56 9.61
C GLY A 165 -11.67 -6.79 8.20
N ALA A 166 -10.64 -6.04 7.79
CA ALA A 166 -9.98 -6.24 6.49
C ALA A 166 -9.29 -7.61 6.39
N VAL A 167 -8.57 -8.02 7.44
CA VAL A 167 -7.94 -9.35 7.55
C VAL A 167 -8.99 -10.45 7.39
N TYR A 168 -10.09 -10.39 8.14
CA TYR A 168 -11.18 -11.36 8.03
C TYR A 168 -11.86 -11.35 6.65
N ALA A 169 -12.11 -10.18 6.08
CA ALA A 169 -12.78 -10.03 4.78
C ALA A 169 -11.94 -10.56 3.61
N LEU A 170 -10.64 -10.29 3.57
CA LEU A 170 -9.78 -10.83 2.53
C LEU A 170 -9.58 -12.35 2.71
N ALA A 171 -9.54 -12.84 3.96
CA ALA A 171 -9.43 -14.26 4.26
C ALA A 171 -10.65 -15.09 3.85
N CYS A 172 -11.88 -14.57 4.02
CA CYS A 172 -13.10 -15.38 3.83
C CYS A 172 -13.33 -15.82 2.37
N VAL A 173 -12.68 -15.17 1.39
CA VAL A 173 -12.64 -15.64 -0.01
C VAL A 173 -12.03 -17.05 -0.10
N PHE A 174 -11.04 -17.35 0.74
CA PHE A 174 -10.33 -18.62 0.76
C PHE A 174 -10.98 -19.68 1.68
N TRP A 175 -12.21 -19.45 2.18
CA TRP A 175 -12.94 -20.38 3.06
C TRP A 175 -12.97 -21.83 2.54
N ARG A 176 -13.16 -22.01 1.22
CA ARG A 176 -13.18 -23.33 0.56
C ARG A 176 -11.82 -24.06 0.54
N ARG A 177 -10.72 -23.37 0.88
CA ARG A 177 -9.36 -23.94 0.91
C ARG A 177 -8.96 -24.51 2.26
N ASP A 178 -9.63 -24.13 3.35
CA ASP A 178 -9.37 -24.71 4.67
C ASP A 178 -10.04 -26.10 4.79
N PRO A 179 -9.29 -27.17 5.12
CA PRO A 179 -9.82 -28.55 5.21
C PRO A 179 -10.91 -28.77 6.28
N THR A 180 -11.14 -27.81 7.18
CA THR A 180 -12.19 -27.86 8.20
C THR A 180 -13.38 -26.99 7.82
N LEU A 181 -13.17 -25.76 7.37
CA LEU A 181 -14.24 -24.83 6.99
C LEU A 181 -14.97 -25.28 5.71
N ALA A 182 -14.26 -25.84 4.73
CA ALA A 182 -14.81 -26.27 3.43
C ALA A 182 -15.91 -27.35 3.51
N LYS A 183 -16.11 -27.96 4.69
CA LYS A 183 -17.21 -28.89 4.99
C LYS A 183 -18.59 -28.21 5.03
N SER A 184 -18.62 -26.88 5.06
CA SER A 184 -19.82 -26.04 5.12
C SER A 184 -19.64 -24.79 4.26
N PRO A 185 -20.71 -24.18 3.72
CA PRO A 185 -20.61 -22.85 3.11
C PRO A 185 -20.20 -21.79 4.15
N CYS A 186 -19.59 -20.71 3.70
CA CYS A 186 -19.34 -19.52 4.53
C CYS A 186 -20.70 -18.94 4.98
N PRO A 187 -20.94 -18.71 6.29
CA PRO A 187 -22.25 -18.30 6.80
C PRO A 187 -22.54 -16.80 6.67
N PHE A 188 -21.58 -16.01 6.19
CA PHE A 188 -21.67 -14.56 5.98
C PHE A 188 -21.03 -14.15 4.64
N LEU A 189 -21.29 -12.93 4.17
CA LEU A 189 -20.78 -12.40 2.91
C LEU A 189 -19.61 -11.44 3.14
N GLN A 190 -18.71 -11.32 2.16
CA GLN A 190 -17.51 -10.48 2.30
C GLN A 190 -17.87 -9.01 2.59
N HIS A 191 -18.95 -8.51 1.97
CA HIS A 191 -19.36 -7.11 2.10
C HIS A 191 -19.86 -6.76 3.51
N ASP A 192 -20.38 -7.71 4.28
CA ASP A 192 -20.83 -7.45 5.66
C ASP A 192 -19.67 -6.97 6.52
N LEU A 193 -18.53 -7.68 6.44
CA LEU A 193 -17.28 -7.34 7.12
C LEU A 193 -16.69 -6.02 6.60
N ILE A 194 -16.69 -5.82 5.28
CA ILE A 194 -16.12 -4.62 4.64
C ILE A 194 -16.91 -3.37 5.02
N ASN A 195 -18.24 -3.43 5.06
CA ASN A 195 -19.09 -2.30 5.41
C ASN A 195 -18.77 -1.78 6.83
N HIS A 196 -18.64 -2.68 7.81
CA HIS A 196 -18.23 -2.31 9.16
C HIS A 196 -16.78 -1.83 9.23
N ALA A 197 -15.85 -2.48 8.51
CA ALA A 197 -14.44 -2.12 8.50
C ALA A 197 -14.18 -0.73 7.88
N GLN A 198 -14.83 -0.40 6.76
CA GLN A 198 -14.75 0.91 6.10
C GLN A 198 -15.39 2.01 6.95
N GLU A 199 -16.54 1.75 7.56
CA GLU A 199 -17.24 2.73 8.40
C GLU A 199 -16.51 2.98 9.74
N SER A 200 -15.76 2.00 10.28
CA SER A 200 -14.82 2.27 11.37
C SER A 200 -13.57 3.00 10.89
N LEU A 201 -12.95 2.60 9.78
CA LEU A 201 -11.76 3.26 9.20
C LEU A 201 -11.99 4.76 9.00
N ARG A 202 -13.17 5.13 8.50
CA ARG A 202 -13.59 6.53 8.29
C ARG A 202 -13.57 7.38 9.56
N ARG A 203 -13.70 6.77 10.76
CA ARG A 203 -13.51 7.44 12.06
C ARG A 203 -12.09 7.30 12.57
N GLU A 204 -11.49 6.12 12.43
CA GLU A 204 -10.14 5.82 12.92
C GLU A 204 -9.08 6.72 12.26
N LEU A 205 -9.27 7.13 11.00
CA LEU A 205 -8.41 8.07 10.26
C LEU A 205 -8.46 9.54 10.73
N GLU A 206 -9.30 9.90 11.70
CA GLU A 206 -9.17 11.19 12.38
C GLU A 206 -7.90 11.26 13.23
N ALA A 207 -7.32 10.09 13.57
CA ALA A 207 -6.04 9.93 14.25
C ALA A 207 -5.21 8.85 13.51
N PRO A 208 -4.58 9.17 12.37
CA PRO A 208 -3.98 8.19 11.45
C PRO A 208 -2.70 7.53 12.01
N SER A 209 -2.51 6.23 11.75
CA SER A 209 -1.40 5.41 12.28
C SER A 209 -0.99 4.32 11.28
N LEU A 210 0.09 3.58 11.53
CA LEU A 210 0.58 2.49 10.66
C LEU A 210 -0.50 1.41 10.45
N ASP A 211 -1.19 0.97 11.51
CA ASP A 211 -2.28 -0.01 11.41
C ASP A 211 -3.44 0.48 10.54
N ARG A 212 -3.80 1.77 10.69
CA ARG A 212 -4.90 2.39 9.93
C ARG A 212 -4.52 2.55 8.45
N LEU A 213 -3.24 2.75 8.14
CA LEU A 213 -2.73 2.69 6.77
C LEU A 213 -2.79 1.26 6.20
N MET A 214 -2.47 0.23 6.98
CA MET A 214 -2.67 -1.16 6.55
C MET A 214 -4.14 -1.42 6.19
N SER A 215 -5.09 -0.91 6.96
CA SER A 215 -6.51 -0.98 6.62
C SER A 215 -6.87 -0.32 5.28
N CYS A 216 -6.32 0.88 4.99
CA CYS A 216 -6.50 1.53 3.69
C CYS A 216 -5.98 0.65 2.54
N LEU A 217 -4.77 0.09 2.70
CA LEU A 217 -4.11 -0.74 1.68
C LEU A 217 -4.82 -2.09 1.46
N LEU A 218 -5.43 -2.66 2.50
CA LEU A 218 -6.11 -3.96 2.43
C LEU A 218 -7.57 -3.86 1.94
N LEU A 219 -8.35 -2.87 2.42
CA LEU A 219 -9.78 -2.77 2.09
C LEU A 219 -10.05 -2.47 0.61
N MET A 220 -9.08 -1.94 -0.14
CA MET A 220 -9.22 -1.74 -1.59
C MET A 220 -9.09 -3.03 -2.42
N HIS A 221 -8.71 -4.16 -1.80
CA HIS A 221 -8.57 -5.46 -2.45
C HIS A 221 -9.78 -6.39 -2.27
N MET A 222 -10.92 -5.83 -1.86
CA MET A 222 -12.21 -6.51 -1.88
C MET A 222 -12.62 -7.01 -3.28
N VAL A 223 -13.38 -8.10 -3.32
CA VAL A 223 -13.95 -8.65 -4.55
C VAL A 223 -14.93 -7.62 -5.15
N PRO A 224 -14.86 -7.32 -6.46
CA PRO A 224 -15.81 -6.40 -7.09
C PRO A 224 -17.25 -6.97 -7.08
N PRO A 225 -18.28 -6.11 -7.04
CA PRO A 225 -19.65 -6.52 -7.37
C PRO A 225 -19.77 -7.16 -8.77
N ASP A 226 -20.68 -8.12 -8.92
CA ASP A 226 -20.97 -8.81 -10.20
C ASP A 226 -21.46 -7.91 -11.34
N ILE A 227 -21.84 -6.67 -11.01
CA ILE A 227 -22.31 -5.64 -11.94
C ILE A 227 -21.17 -4.75 -12.46
N ASP A 228 -20.00 -4.75 -11.83
CA ASP A 228 -18.86 -3.97 -12.28
C ASP A 228 -18.34 -4.55 -13.61
N SER A 229 -18.48 -3.81 -14.71
CA SER A 229 -17.90 -4.14 -16.03
C SER A 229 -16.54 -3.48 -16.29
N VAL A 230 -16.20 -2.44 -15.52
CA VAL A 230 -14.94 -1.68 -15.55
C VAL A 230 -14.37 -1.56 -14.13
N GLU A 231 -13.21 -0.92 -13.93
CA GLU A 231 -12.73 -0.63 -12.57
C GLU A 231 -13.56 0.48 -11.93
N THR A 232 -13.83 0.38 -10.62
CA THR A 232 -14.58 1.42 -9.92
C THR A 232 -13.68 2.63 -9.60
N PRO A 233 -14.09 3.88 -9.91
CA PRO A 233 -13.32 5.08 -9.57
C PRO A 233 -13.00 5.21 -8.08
N TYR A 234 -13.76 4.55 -7.20
CA TYR A 234 -13.52 4.51 -5.76
C TYR A 234 -12.13 3.93 -5.40
N THR A 235 -11.57 3.04 -6.22
CA THR A 235 -10.19 2.52 -6.00
C THR A 235 -9.11 3.61 -6.09
N PHE A 236 -9.27 4.59 -6.96
CA PHE A 236 -8.35 5.73 -7.09
C PHE A 236 -8.49 6.72 -5.92
N ILE A 237 -9.70 6.83 -5.36
CA ILE A 237 -9.98 7.63 -4.16
C ILE A 237 -9.41 6.95 -2.90
N GLN A 238 -9.54 5.63 -2.78
CA GLN A 238 -8.90 4.86 -1.71
C GLN A 238 -7.36 4.92 -1.78
N ALA A 239 -6.78 4.89 -2.99
CA ALA A 239 -5.35 5.11 -3.17
C ALA A 239 -4.92 6.51 -2.68
N ALA A 240 -5.67 7.56 -3.02
CA ALA A 240 -5.44 8.91 -2.49
C ALA A 240 -5.49 8.96 -0.95
N GLN A 241 -6.47 8.27 -0.35
CA GLN A 241 -6.61 8.16 1.10
C GLN A 241 -5.43 7.42 1.75
N ALA A 242 -4.93 6.34 1.14
CA ALA A 242 -3.73 5.63 1.60
C ALA A 242 -2.47 6.51 1.49
N VAL A 243 -2.30 7.25 0.39
CA VAL A 243 -1.18 8.19 0.21
C VAL A 243 -1.22 9.31 1.25
N ALA A 244 -2.39 9.95 1.45
CA ALA A 244 -2.55 11.01 2.45
C ALA A 244 -2.30 10.50 3.88
N THR A 245 -2.77 9.30 4.21
CA THR A 245 -2.53 8.65 5.51
C THR A 245 -1.04 8.39 5.72
N ALA A 246 -0.35 7.84 4.72
CA ALA A 246 1.09 7.61 4.74
C ALA A 246 1.91 8.92 4.85
N GLN A 247 1.45 10.00 4.21
CA GLN A 247 2.07 11.31 4.33
C GLN A 247 1.88 11.91 5.73
N MET A 248 0.66 11.86 6.29
CA MET A 248 0.35 12.38 7.63
C MET A 248 1.17 11.72 8.74
N ILE A 249 1.51 10.43 8.61
CA ILE A 249 2.38 9.72 9.55
C ILE A 249 3.86 9.69 9.13
N GLY A 250 4.25 10.48 8.11
CA GLY A 250 5.66 10.75 7.77
C GLY A 250 6.37 9.72 6.91
N LEU A 251 5.68 8.76 6.29
CA LEU A 251 6.32 7.65 5.57
C LEU A 251 7.06 8.07 4.28
N HIS A 252 6.83 9.31 3.83
CA HIS A 252 7.49 9.94 2.68
C HIS A 252 8.93 10.40 2.99
N GLN A 253 9.37 10.35 4.24
CA GLN A 253 10.72 10.74 4.67
C GLN A 253 11.52 9.50 5.09
N ASP A 254 12.79 9.41 4.69
CA ASP A 254 13.65 8.27 5.04
C ASP A 254 13.89 8.17 6.57
N PRO A 255 13.40 7.11 7.24
CA PRO A 255 13.53 6.97 8.68
C PRO A 255 14.91 6.44 9.12
N SER A 256 15.86 6.21 8.20
CA SER A 256 17.12 5.51 8.49
C SER A 256 17.93 6.15 9.62
N ARG A 257 18.03 7.49 9.67
CA ARG A 257 18.76 8.23 10.71
C ARG A 257 17.93 8.62 11.94
N TRP A 258 16.64 8.29 11.99
CA TRP A 258 15.77 8.73 13.10
C TRP A 258 16.10 8.00 14.42
N SER A 259 15.88 8.64 15.57
CA SER A 259 16.03 8.05 16.92
C SER A 259 14.85 7.13 17.32
N ILE A 260 14.31 6.35 16.37
CA ILE A 260 13.16 5.47 16.57
C ILE A 260 13.48 3.98 16.43
N ALA A 261 12.56 3.14 16.90
CA ALA A 261 12.64 1.68 16.87
C ALA A 261 13.04 1.09 15.50
N PRO A 262 14.09 0.24 15.42
CA PRO A 262 14.55 -0.32 14.16
C PRO A 262 13.48 -1.11 13.38
N TRP A 263 12.62 -1.89 14.06
CA TRP A 263 11.51 -2.60 13.41
C TRP A 263 10.54 -1.63 12.72
N GLU A 264 10.33 -0.45 13.32
CA GLU A 264 9.41 0.55 12.83
C GLU A 264 9.99 1.27 11.60
N LYS A 265 11.30 1.59 11.59
CA LYS A 265 11.99 2.11 10.39
C LYS A 265 11.76 1.21 9.17
N LYS A 266 11.88 -0.11 9.37
CA LYS A 266 11.66 -1.13 8.33
C LYS A 266 10.20 -1.17 7.87
N LEU A 267 9.25 -1.20 8.81
CA LEU A 267 7.82 -1.20 8.52
C LEU A 267 7.37 0.09 7.81
N ARG A 268 7.92 1.25 8.19
CA ARG A 268 7.70 2.55 7.54
C ARG A 268 8.12 2.55 6.07
N ARG A 269 9.30 1.99 5.75
CA ARG A 269 9.72 1.77 4.35
C ARG A 269 8.79 0.80 3.62
N LYS A 270 8.48 -0.35 4.23
CA LYS A 270 7.59 -1.39 3.67
C LYS A 270 6.22 -0.80 3.29
N LEU A 271 5.62 0.00 4.17
CA LEU A 271 4.32 0.64 3.96
C LEU A 271 4.37 1.81 2.99
N TRP A 272 5.40 2.67 2.99
CA TRP A 272 5.55 3.72 1.98
C TRP A 272 5.51 3.16 0.55
N TRP A 273 6.27 2.10 0.32
CA TRP A 273 6.37 1.52 -1.01
C TRP A 273 5.13 0.69 -1.39
N ALA A 274 4.39 0.14 -0.42
CA ALA A 274 3.05 -0.37 -0.66
C ALA A 274 2.08 0.75 -1.11
N SER A 275 2.09 1.91 -0.46
CA SER A 275 1.31 3.08 -0.89
C SER A 275 1.72 3.58 -2.27
N TYR A 276 3.03 3.62 -2.58
CA TYR A 276 3.55 4.00 -3.91
C TYR A 276 3.12 3.02 -5.01
N TYR A 277 3.20 1.72 -4.75
CA TYR A 277 2.70 0.67 -5.64
C TYR A 277 1.20 0.87 -5.92
N THR A 278 0.40 1.03 -4.86
CA THR A 278 -1.04 1.26 -4.91
C THR A 278 -1.41 2.51 -5.70
N ASP A 279 -0.74 3.63 -5.46
CA ASP A 279 -0.91 4.88 -6.20
C ASP A 279 -0.71 4.65 -7.71
N CYS A 280 0.47 4.18 -8.09
CA CYS A 280 0.84 3.98 -9.49
C CYS A 280 -0.09 3.01 -10.23
N TRP A 281 -0.50 1.90 -9.61
CA TRP A 281 -1.44 0.96 -10.24
C TRP A 281 -2.86 1.52 -10.33
N SER A 282 -3.33 2.24 -9.31
CA SER A 282 -4.63 2.92 -9.37
C SER A 282 -4.66 3.97 -10.49
N ALA A 283 -3.57 4.71 -10.68
CA ALA A 283 -3.40 5.68 -11.76
C ALA A 283 -3.50 5.02 -13.15
N VAL A 284 -2.81 3.87 -13.36
CA VAL A 284 -2.95 3.07 -14.61
C VAL A 284 -4.39 2.60 -14.85
N CYS A 285 -5.11 2.15 -13.81
CA CYS A 285 -6.47 1.64 -13.97
C CYS A 285 -7.45 2.68 -14.54
N HIS A 286 -7.24 3.97 -14.24
CA HIS A 286 -8.14 5.07 -14.61
C HIS A 286 -7.56 6.05 -15.63
N GLY A 287 -6.29 5.91 -16.01
CA GLY A 287 -5.59 6.82 -16.93
C GLY A 287 -5.23 8.18 -16.32
N ASN A 288 -5.22 8.27 -14.99
CA ASN A 288 -4.95 9.50 -14.24
C ASN A 288 -3.44 9.69 -13.98
N PRO A 289 -2.99 10.92 -13.68
CA PRO A 289 -1.73 11.13 -12.99
C PRO A 289 -1.75 10.46 -11.60
N PRO A 290 -0.65 9.86 -11.12
CA PRO A 290 -0.49 9.45 -9.73
C PRO A 290 -0.54 10.61 -8.73
N HIS A 291 -0.88 10.32 -7.48
CA HIS A 291 -1.00 11.29 -6.38
C HIS A 291 0.36 11.70 -5.80
N ILE A 292 1.33 10.79 -5.72
CA ILE A 292 2.68 11.07 -5.22
C ILE A 292 3.47 11.85 -6.27
N SER A 293 4.18 12.92 -5.89
CA SER A 293 5.16 13.57 -6.77
C SER A 293 6.51 12.81 -6.71
N PRO A 294 7.25 12.64 -7.83
CA PRO A 294 8.56 11.97 -7.79
C PRO A 294 9.54 12.67 -6.83
N ASP A 295 9.41 13.98 -6.66
CA ASP A 295 10.30 14.81 -5.83
C ASP A 295 9.75 15.10 -4.42
N SER A 296 8.61 14.49 -4.01
CA SER A 296 7.99 14.74 -2.69
C SER A 296 8.29 13.66 -1.64
N PHE A 297 9.33 12.84 -1.83
CA PHE A 297 9.72 11.82 -0.86
C PHE A 297 11.22 11.50 -0.92
N THR A 298 11.80 11.09 0.20
CA THR A 298 13.21 10.66 0.31
C THR A 298 13.35 9.17 0.66
N THR A 299 12.27 8.51 1.08
CA THR A 299 12.24 7.11 1.53
C THR A 299 12.79 6.14 0.47
N PRO A 300 13.94 5.48 0.71
CA PRO A 300 14.55 4.57 -0.27
C PRO A 300 13.71 3.28 -0.43
N PRO A 301 13.82 2.57 -1.57
CA PRO A 301 13.20 1.26 -1.76
C PRO A 301 13.60 0.29 -0.64
N PRO A 302 12.68 -0.58 -0.17
CA PRO A 302 13.01 -1.56 0.85
C PRO A 302 13.94 -2.65 0.31
N ASP A 303 14.65 -3.33 1.21
CA ASP A 303 15.44 -4.52 0.89
C ASP A 303 14.79 -5.81 1.43
N LEU A 304 15.48 -6.94 1.33
CA LEU A 304 14.95 -8.23 1.80
C LEU A 304 14.93 -8.33 3.35
N ASP A 305 15.78 -7.59 4.06
CA ASP A 305 15.82 -7.56 5.52
C ASP A 305 14.79 -6.59 6.11
N ASP A 306 14.35 -5.57 5.36
CA ASP A 306 13.11 -4.83 5.64
C ASP A 306 11.90 -5.76 5.61
N LEU A 307 11.81 -6.61 4.58
CA LEU A 307 10.68 -7.52 4.40
C LEU A 307 10.70 -8.73 5.32
N ARG A 308 11.87 -9.18 5.79
CA ARG A 308 12.03 -10.24 6.82
C ARG A 308 11.66 -9.77 8.23
N SER A 309 11.60 -8.45 8.47
CA SER A 309 11.39 -7.89 9.81
C SER A 309 10.05 -8.32 10.40
N ASP A 310 10.09 -8.95 11.59
CA ASP A 310 8.91 -9.43 12.32
C ASP A 310 8.09 -10.51 11.57
N GLU A 311 8.72 -11.25 10.64
CA GLU A 311 8.07 -12.32 9.87
C GLU A 311 8.35 -13.74 10.38
N ASP A 312 9.41 -13.95 11.16
CA ASP A 312 9.73 -15.24 11.81
C ASP A 312 9.07 -15.31 13.19
N LEU A 313 8.22 -16.31 13.43
CA LEU A 313 7.41 -16.39 14.65
C LEU A 313 8.09 -17.13 15.83
N PRO A 314 7.88 -16.66 17.07
CA PRO A 314 8.22 -17.44 18.27
C PRO A 314 7.27 -18.64 18.44
N GLU A 315 7.77 -19.69 19.09
CA GLU A 315 7.09 -21.00 19.26
C GLU A 315 5.65 -20.89 19.80
N ASP A 316 5.39 -19.92 20.69
CA ASP A 316 4.08 -19.73 21.30
C ASP A 316 3.03 -19.13 20.35
N LEU A 317 3.44 -18.49 19.25
CA LEU A 317 2.53 -17.96 18.20
C LEU A 317 2.37 -18.90 17.00
N CYS A 318 3.22 -19.92 16.84
CA CYS A 318 3.19 -20.83 15.69
C CYS A 318 1.84 -21.53 15.47
N HIS A 319 1.05 -21.71 16.52
CA HIS A 319 -0.27 -22.35 16.47
C HIS A 319 -1.37 -21.52 15.76
N LEU A 320 -1.08 -20.25 15.41
CA LEU A 320 -2.02 -19.32 14.77
C LEU A 320 -1.95 -19.34 13.24
N VAL A 321 -0.92 -19.95 12.66
CA VAL A 321 -0.66 -20.02 11.21
C VAL A 321 -0.48 -21.48 10.75
N ASP A 322 -0.38 -21.70 9.44
CA ASP A 322 0.07 -23.00 8.91
C ASP A 322 1.58 -23.17 9.12
N PRO A 323 2.11 -24.39 9.36
CA PRO A 323 3.53 -24.61 9.67
C PRO A 323 4.53 -24.10 8.62
N GLU A 324 4.11 -23.96 7.37
CA GLU A 324 4.93 -23.43 6.27
C GLU A 324 5.13 -21.90 6.32
N ASP A 325 4.25 -21.18 7.02
CA ASP A 325 4.22 -19.71 7.04
C ASP A 325 4.70 -19.13 8.39
N VAL A 326 5.17 -20.00 9.29
CA VAL A 326 5.85 -19.68 10.57
C VAL A 326 7.13 -18.86 10.36
N THR A 327 7.84 -19.08 9.24
CA THR A 327 9.11 -18.43 8.90
C THR A 327 9.00 -17.54 7.66
N PHE A 328 9.91 -16.59 7.51
CA PHE A 328 9.97 -15.69 6.36
C PHE A 328 10.28 -16.42 5.05
N ARG A 329 9.33 -16.38 4.12
CA ARG A 329 9.46 -16.94 2.78
C ARG A 329 10.13 -15.94 1.84
N VAL A 330 11.39 -16.21 1.47
CA VAL A 330 12.17 -15.37 0.54
C VAL A 330 11.47 -15.16 -0.80
N SER A 331 10.68 -16.14 -1.26
CA SER A 331 9.84 -16.05 -2.48
C SER A 331 8.79 -14.93 -2.44
N ASP A 332 8.38 -14.53 -1.25
CA ASP A 332 7.24 -13.63 -1.04
C ASP A 332 7.78 -12.21 -0.84
N GLY A 333 8.87 -12.06 -0.09
CA GLY A 333 9.66 -10.84 -0.05
C GLY A 333 10.20 -10.44 -1.43
N ALA A 334 10.83 -11.36 -2.16
CA ALA A 334 11.31 -11.11 -3.52
C ALA A 334 10.18 -10.64 -4.46
N ARG A 335 8.98 -11.24 -4.36
CA ARG A 335 7.82 -10.85 -5.18
C ARG A 335 7.39 -9.41 -4.91
N PHE A 336 7.41 -8.98 -3.65
CA PHE A 336 7.12 -7.59 -3.29
C PHE A 336 8.18 -6.63 -3.86
N LEU A 337 9.48 -6.96 -3.78
CA LEU A 337 10.55 -6.14 -4.37
C LEU A 337 10.43 -6.01 -5.90
N GLU A 338 10.07 -7.09 -6.60
CA GLU A 338 9.76 -7.02 -8.04
C GLU A 338 8.53 -6.16 -8.32
N MET A 339 7.46 -6.28 -7.52
CA MET A 339 6.27 -5.41 -7.65
C MET A 339 6.60 -3.93 -7.47
N ILE A 340 7.49 -3.56 -6.53
CA ILE A 340 7.99 -2.19 -6.38
C ILE A 340 8.83 -1.77 -7.60
N THR A 341 9.66 -2.67 -8.14
CA THR A 341 10.50 -2.40 -9.31
C THR A 341 9.65 -2.14 -10.56
N ILE A 342 8.63 -2.96 -10.82
CA ILE A 342 7.64 -2.76 -11.88
C ILE A 342 6.91 -1.43 -11.69
N ALA A 343 6.43 -1.13 -10.47
CA ALA A 343 5.71 0.12 -10.18
C ALA A 343 6.56 1.37 -10.45
N ARG A 344 7.88 1.31 -10.23
CA ARG A 344 8.81 2.41 -10.55
C ARG A 344 9.02 2.61 -12.06
N ASP A 345 9.17 1.54 -12.82
CA ASP A 345 9.31 1.65 -14.28
C ASP A 345 7.99 2.11 -14.94
N MET A 346 6.88 1.55 -14.47
CA MET A 346 5.53 1.95 -14.85
C MET A 346 5.24 3.42 -14.50
N ARG A 347 5.72 3.90 -13.34
CA ARG A 347 5.60 5.31 -12.97
C ARG A 347 6.27 6.24 -13.97
N ALA A 348 7.51 5.94 -14.38
CA ALA A 348 8.21 6.74 -15.37
C ALA A 348 7.52 6.74 -16.75
N ILE A 349 6.75 5.69 -17.09
CA ILE A 349 5.86 5.66 -18.26
C ILE A 349 4.61 6.55 -18.06
N LEU A 350 4.02 6.57 -16.86
CA LEU A 350 2.91 7.46 -16.51
C LEU A 350 3.31 8.94 -16.58
N ASP A 351 4.42 9.35 -15.96
CA ASP A 351 4.86 10.75 -15.97
C ASP A 351 5.15 11.23 -17.41
N CYS A 352 5.66 10.34 -18.27
CA CYS A 352 5.81 10.57 -19.71
C CYS A 352 4.47 10.74 -20.45
N SER A 353 3.40 10.08 -19.99
CA SER A 353 2.10 9.99 -20.69
C SER A 353 1.08 11.03 -20.22
N CYS A 354 1.10 11.37 -18.92
CA CYS A 354 0.22 12.37 -18.30
C CYS A 354 0.77 13.80 -18.42
N GLY A 355 2.02 13.97 -18.88
CA GLY A 355 2.65 15.27 -19.04
C GLY A 355 1.95 16.15 -20.10
N VAL A 356 1.50 17.35 -19.69
CA VAL A 356 0.75 18.33 -20.51
C VAL A 356 1.51 18.81 -21.77
N LYS A 357 2.80 18.49 -21.90
CA LYS A 357 3.65 18.79 -23.07
C LYS A 357 4.36 17.51 -23.53
N THR A 358 3.74 16.79 -24.47
CA THR A 358 4.33 15.61 -25.13
C THR A 358 5.45 16.02 -26.08
N ASN A 359 6.67 16.11 -25.55
CA ASN A 359 7.86 16.59 -26.24
C ASN A 359 8.68 15.44 -26.87
N ALA A 360 9.62 15.76 -27.75
CA ALA A 360 10.64 14.80 -28.21
C ALA A 360 11.50 14.24 -27.04
N GLN A 361 11.60 14.97 -25.92
CA GLN A 361 12.22 14.53 -24.67
C GLN A 361 11.53 13.29 -24.09
N THR A 362 10.19 13.25 -24.10
CA THR A 362 9.39 12.11 -23.63
C THR A 362 9.81 10.80 -24.30
N ARG A 363 10.01 10.83 -25.62
CA ARG A 363 10.47 9.65 -26.37
C ARG A 363 11.89 9.20 -25.98
N THR A 364 12.71 10.12 -25.51
CA THR A 364 14.09 9.85 -25.06
C THR A 364 14.10 9.27 -23.65
N GLN A 365 13.24 9.77 -22.75
CA GLN A 365 13.06 9.26 -21.38
C GLN A 365 12.54 7.81 -21.35
N LEU A 366 11.77 7.40 -22.37
CA LEU A 366 11.30 6.02 -22.51
C LEU A 366 12.38 5.02 -23.00
N LEU A 367 13.53 5.47 -23.51
CA LEU A 367 14.57 4.57 -24.05
C LEU A 367 15.27 3.73 -22.96
N PRO A 368 15.72 4.28 -21.81
CA PRO A 368 16.36 3.47 -20.76
C PRO A 368 15.41 2.43 -20.14
N ILE A 369 14.15 2.82 -19.88
CA ILE A 369 13.10 1.94 -19.34
C ILE A 369 12.90 0.74 -20.27
N ARG A 370 12.87 0.99 -21.58
CA ARG A 370 12.72 -0.03 -22.63
C ARG A 370 13.89 -1.00 -22.71
N GLU A 371 15.13 -0.57 -22.47
CA GLU A 371 16.26 -1.49 -22.40
C GLU A 371 16.21 -2.33 -21.11
N LYS A 372 15.97 -1.68 -19.96
CA LYS A 372 15.78 -2.36 -18.66
C LYS A 372 14.71 -3.45 -18.71
N LEU A 373 13.55 -3.18 -19.32
CA LEU A 373 12.46 -4.15 -19.46
C LEU A 373 12.80 -5.37 -20.35
N LYS A 374 13.73 -5.24 -21.30
CA LYS A 374 14.22 -6.40 -22.09
C LYS A 374 15.23 -7.26 -21.31
N GLU A 375 15.96 -6.65 -20.40
CA GLU A 375 16.93 -7.34 -19.54
C GLU A 375 16.22 -7.97 -18.33
N TRP A 376 15.10 -7.39 -17.88
CA TRP A 376 14.36 -7.80 -16.70
C TRP A 376 14.06 -9.31 -16.59
N PRO A 377 13.64 -10.05 -17.64
CA PRO A 377 13.47 -11.51 -17.58
C PRO A 377 14.73 -12.31 -17.21
N SER A 378 15.93 -11.71 -17.33
CA SER A 378 17.21 -12.28 -16.88
C SER A 378 17.69 -11.75 -15.53
N LEU A 379 17.01 -10.72 -14.98
CA LEU A 379 17.30 -10.08 -13.69
C LEU A 379 16.32 -10.51 -12.58
N VAL A 380 15.12 -10.99 -12.94
CA VAL A 380 14.14 -11.55 -12.01
C VAL A 380 14.78 -12.69 -11.17
N PRO A 381 14.66 -12.67 -9.83
CA PRO A 381 15.21 -13.70 -8.95
C PRO A 381 14.78 -15.12 -9.36
N SER A 382 15.68 -16.11 -9.22
CA SER A 382 15.42 -17.49 -9.68
C SER A 382 14.30 -18.23 -8.92
N CYS A 383 13.78 -17.66 -7.83
CA CYS A 383 12.56 -18.13 -7.15
C CYS A 383 11.25 -17.59 -7.79
N LEU A 384 11.35 -16.74 -8.81
CA LEU A 384 10.25 -16.11 -9.55
C LEU A 384 10.38 -16.31 -11.08
N SER A 385 11.47 -16.88 -11.58
CA SER A 385 11.78 -17.00 -13.01
C SER A 385 10.90 -18.03 -13.74
N ILE A 386 10.21 -17.60 -14.81
CA ILE A 386 9.35 -18.46 -15.63
C ILE A 386 10.08 -18.90 -16.92
N GLY A 387 10.92 -19.92 -16.82
CA GLY A 387 11.61 -20.53 -17.98
C GLY A 387 12.71 -19.66 -18.64
N PRO A 388 13.36 -20.14 -19.72
CA PRO A 388 14.61 -19.54 -20.19
C PRO A 388 14.65 -19.02 -21.66
N TYR A 389 15.21 -17.81 -21.82
CA TYR A 389 15.80 -17.17 -23.04
C TYR A 389 14.91 -16.58 -24.14
N GLY A 390 15.34 -15.42 -24.69
CA GLY A 390 14.87 -14.92 -26.00
C GLY A 390 15.10 -13.42 -26.34
N HIS A 391 16.33 -12.88 -26.36
CA HIS A 391 16.54 -11.46 -26.73
C HIS A 391 16.19 -11.12 -28.20
N ASN A 392 15.41 -10.04 -28.42
CA ASN A 392 15.89 -8.80 -29.08
C ASN A 392 14.81 -7.68 -29.07
N GLY A 393 15.22 -6.40 -29.29
CA GLY A 393 14.29 -5.25 -29.33
C GLY A 393 13.28 -5.30 -30.49
N SER A 394 12.20 -4.49 -30.55
CA SER A 394 11.88 -3.05 -30.26
C SER A 394 11.90 -1.74 -31.37
N SER A 395 10.67 -1.31 -30.76
CA SER A 395 9.53 -0.29 -30.70
C SER A 395 8.36 -0.09 -31.73
N LEU A 396 7.46 -1.07 -31.91
CA LEU A 396 6.01 -0.91 -32.20
C LEU A 396 5.42 -0.37 -33.55
N ARG A 397 6.20 -0.18 -34.63
CA ARG A 397 5.62 -0.29 -36.02
C ARG A 397 6.52 -0.98 -37.04
N GLN A 398 7.83 -0.75 -37.00
CA GLN A 398 8.85 -1.57 -37.72
C GLN A 398 9.05 -2.99 -37.15
N TRP A 399 8.20 -3.37 -36.20
CA TRP A 399 8.50 -4.37 -35.17
C TRP A 399 7.29 -4.57 -34.27
N LEU A 400 6.16 -4.79 -34.95
CA LEU A 400 5.01 -5.54 -34.46
C LEU A 400 5.45 -6.93 -34.00
N SER A 401 6.36 -7.56 -34.74
CA SER A 401 7.07 -8.81 -34.40
C SER A 401 7.57 -8.92 -32.95
N THR A 402 8.21 -7.88 -32.38
CA THR A 402 8.66 -7.93 -30.98
C THR A 402 7.47 -7.91 -30.02
N ALA A 403 6.49 -7.04 -30.26
CA ALA A 403 5.31 -6.96 -29.39
C ALA A 403 4.48 -8.26 -29.43
N LEU A 404 4.47 -8.95 -30.57
CA LEU A 404 3.93 -10.30 -30.72
C LEU A 404 4.76 -11.34 -29.94
N ALA A 405 6.10 -11.27 -29.97
CA ALA A 405 6.96 -12.19 -29.22
C ALA A 405 6.79 -12.04 -27.69
N GLU A 406 6.79 -10.80 -27.17
CA GLU A 406 6.56 -10.54 -25.75
C GLU A 406 5.14 -10.98 -25.32
N PHE A 407 4.13 -10.78 -26.17
CA PHE A 407 2.77 -11.23 -25.86
C PHE A 407 2.53 -12.73 -26.09
N GLU A 408 3.37 -13.44 -26.84
CA GLU A 408 3.38 -14.91 -26.84
C GLU A 408 3.76 -15.45 -25.44
N LEU A 409 4.65 -14.77 -24.70
CA LEU A 409 4.93 -15.12 -23.29
C LEU A 409 3.70 -14.90 -22.39
N PHE A 410 3.02 -13.75 -22.51
CA PHE A 410 1.78 -13.48 -21.77
C PHE A 410 0.66 -14.48 -22.10
N VAL A 411 0.44 -14.77 -23.38
CA VAL A 411 -0.58 -15.73 -23.82
C VAL A 411 -0.23 -17.16 -23.41
N THR A 412 1.05 -17.53 -23.43
CA THR A 412 1.55 -18.80 -22.90
C THR A 412 1.34 -18.90 -21.39
N PHE A 413 1.62 -17.84 -20.62
CA PHE A 413 1.31 -17.75 -19.19
C PHE A 413 -0.20 -17.97 -18.93
N MET A 414 -1.07 -17.25 -19.65
CA MET A 414 -2.53 -17.43 -19.56
C MET A 414 -3.00 -18.85 -19.95
N ALA A 415 -2.28 -19.54 -20.84
CA ALA A 415 -2.53 -20.95 -21.16
C ALA A 415 -2.07 -21.90 -20.04
N TYR A 416 -1.04 -21.55 -19.28
CA TYR A 416 -0.55 -22.34 -18.14
C TYR A 416 -1.37 -22.19 -16.85
N ILE A 417 -1.98 -21.02 -16.58
CA ILE A 417 -2.78 -20.78 -15.37
C ILE A 417 -3.76 -21.94 -15.12
N SER A 418 -3.65 -22.60 -13.97
CA SER A 418 -4.61 -23.62 -13.50
C SER A 418 -5.77 -22.98 -12.71
N GLU A 419 -6.88 -23.69 -12.51
CA GLU A 419 -7.99 -23.23 -11.65
C GLU A 419 -7.56 -23.03 -10.18
N GLU A 420 -6.57 -23.79 -9.71
CA GLU A 420 -5.96 -23.61 -8.38
C GLU A 420 -5.12 -22.32 -8.30
N GLU A 421 -4.54 -21.89 -9.42
CA GLU A 421 -3.74 -20.67 -9.50
C GLU A 421 -4.62 -19.44 -9.65
N LEU A 422 -5.65 -19.54 -10.50
CA LEU A 422 -6.68 -18.54 -10.70
C LEU A 422 -7.38 -18.17 -9.38
N THR A 423 -7.51 -19.13 -8.45
CA THR A 423 -8.12 -18.91 -7.12
C THR A 423 -7.14 -18.46 -6.03
N ARG A 424 -5.90 -18.08 -6.36
CA ARG A 424 -4.95 -17.40 -5.44
C ARG A 424 -5.27 -15.90 -5.33
N PHE A 425 -4.58 -15.16 -4.45
CA PHE A 425 -4.76 -13.72 -4.32
C PHE A 425 -4.07 -12.96 -5.47
N TRP A 426 -4.86 -12.34 -6.35
CA TRP A 426 -4.37 -11.50 -7.46
C TRP A 426 -4.36 -9.99 -7.14
N GLY A 427 -4.95 -9.58 -6.01
CA GLY A 427 -5.18 -8.17 -5.70
C GLY A 427 -6.18 -7.48 -6.65
N ARG A 428 -6.49 -6.20 -6.39
CA ARG A 428 -7.51 -5.46 -7.17
C ARG A 428 -7.08 -5.22 -8.63
N HIS A 429 -5.84 -4.76 -8.81
CA HIS A 429 -5.38 -4.20 -10.08
C HIS A 429 -5.19 -5.25 -11.20
N ALA A 430 -5.05 -6.54 -10.87
CA ALA A 430 -4.91 -7.62 -11.85
C ALA A 430 -6.07 -7.68 -12.86
N ARG A 431 -7.29 -7.36 -12.43
CA ARG A 431 -8.47 -7.24 -13.31
C ARG A 431 -8.24 -6.19 -14.40
N SER A 432 -7.76 -5.02 -14.02
CA SER A 432 -7.48 -3.91 -14.94
C SER A 432 -6.26 -4.17 -15.82
N GLN A 433 -5.21 -4.78 -15.27
CA GLN A 433 -4.04 -5.27 -16.02
C GLN A 433 -4.45 -6.25 -17.12
N LEU A 434 -5.29 -7.24 -16.79
CA LEU A 434 -5.78 -8.26 -17.73
C LEU A 434 -6.63 -7.65 -18.86
N ILE A 435 -7.48 -6.66 -18.55
CA ILE A 435 -8.21 -5.88 -19.57
C ILE A 435 -7.25 -5.11 -20.48
N LEU A 436 -6.18 -4.51 -19.94
CA LEU A 436 -5.16 -3.81 -20.73
C LEU A 436 -4.37 -4.78 -21.64
N CYS A 437 -4.01 -5.96 -21.16
CA CYS A 437 -3.37 -6.99 -21.97
C CYS A 437 -4.28 -7.48 -23.11
N GLY A 438 -5.57 -7.72 -22.84
CA GLY A 438 -6.55 -8.07 -23.88
C GLY A 438 -6.76 -6.96 -24.92
N ASN A 439 -6.78 -5.70 -24.49
CA ASN A 439 -6.79 -4.54 -25.39
C ASN A 439 -5.54 -4.50 -26.28
N PHE A 440 -4.36 -4.77 -25.72
CA PHE A 440 -3.12 -4.75 -26.48
C PHE A 440 -3.08 -5.85 -27.54
N LEU A 441 -3.55 -7.07 -27.23
CA LEU A 441 -3.68 -8.14 -28.22
C LEU A 441 -4.60 -7.77 -29.40
N ILE A 442 -5.76 -7.17 -29.12
CA ILE A 442 -6.65 -6.63 -30.18
C ILE A 442 -5.91 -5.53 -30.98
N TYR A 443 -5.17 -4.65 -30.31
CA TYR A 443 -4.44 -3.56 -30.96
C TYR A 443 -3.29 -4.06 -31.85
N LEU A 444 -2.57 -5.13 -31.46
CA LEU A 444 -1.56 -5.77 -32.31
C LEU A 444 -2.17 -6.34 -33.59
N PHE A 445 -3.34 -7.00 -33.50
CA PHE A 445 -4.07 -7.49 -34.66
C PHE A 445 -4.55 -6.34 -35.57
N LEU A 446 -5.11 -5.27 -35.01
CA LEU A 446 -5.57 -4.11 -35.77
C LEU A 446 -4.44 -3.27 -36.39
N LEU A 447 -3.21 -3.35 -35.87
CA LEU A 447 -2.02 -2.73 -36.47
C LEU A 447 -1.34 -3.60 -37.54
N ALA A 448 -1.70 -4.87 -37.67
CA ALA A 448 -1.03 -5.80 -38.56
C ALA A 448 -1.37 -5.53 -40.04
N SER A 449 -0.34 -5.18 -40.83
CA SER A 449 -0.46 -4.92 -42.27
C SER A 449 0.14 -6.00 -43.16
N GLU A 450 1.15 -6.73 -42.67
CA GLU A 450 1.80 -7.82 -43.42
C GLU A 450 1.12 -9.16 -43.14
N PRO A 451 0.89 -10.03 -44.15
CA PRO A 451 0.15 -11.29 -43.97
C PRO A 451 0.69 -12.20 -42.86
N ARG A 452 2.01 -12.22 -42.66
CA ARG A 452 2.66 -13.00 -41.58
C ARG A 452 2.34 -12.45 -40.19
N ASP A 453 2.36 -11.14 -40.05
CA ASP A 453 2.10 -10.48 -38.78
C ASP A 453 0.61 -10.53 -38.43
N ILE A 454 -0.27 -10.50 -39.44
CA ILE A 454 -1.72 -10.72 -39.29
C ILE A 454 -1.99 -12.14 -38.79
N GLU A 455 -1.37 -13.17 -39.38
CA GLU A 455 -1.50 -14.56 -38.92
C GLU A 455 -0.98 -14.74 -37.49
N ALA A 456 0.17 -14.15 -37.16
CA ALA A 456 0.75 -14.22 -35.82
C ALA A 456 -0.10 -13.50 -34.77
N ALA A 457 -0.58 -12.28 -35.06
CA ALA A 457 -1.46 -11.52 -34.17
C ALA A 457 -2.80 -12.21 -33.96
N TYR A 458 -3.39 -12.77 -35.03
CA TYR A 458 -4.61 -13.58 -34.94
C TYR A 458 -4.39 -14.81 -34.05
N ARG A 459 -3.31 -15.56 -34.27
CA ARG A 459 -2.96 -16.76 -33.48
C ARG A 459 -2.80 -16.45 -31.99
N LEU A 460 -2.21 -15.30 -31.62
CA LEU A 460 -2.13 -14.89 -30.21
C LEU A 460 -3.52 -14.56 -29.62
N LEU A 461 -4.33 -13.79 -30.35
CA LEU A 461 -5.66 -13.39 -29.91
C LEU A 461 -6.61 -14.61 -29.81
N GLU A 462 -6.49 -15.57 -30.72
CA GLU A 462 -7.20 -16.85 -30.72
C GLU A 462 -6.75 -17.74 -29.54
N LYS A 463 -5.44 -17.95 -29.33
CA LYS A 463 -4.91 -18.65 -28.15
C LYS A 463 -5.38 -18.01 -26.85
N PHE A 464 -5.37 -16.68 -26.76
CA PHE A 464 -5.83 -15.94 -25.58
C PHE A 464 -7.33 -16.12 -25.34
N HIS A 465 -8.15 -16.01 -26.39
CA HIS A 465 -9.58 -16.31 -26.30
C HIS A 465 -9.83 -17.76 -25.86
N GLN A 466 -9.11 -18.75 -26.41
CA GLN A 466 -9.20 -20.15 -25.97
C GLN A 466 -8.81 -20.32 -24.49
N ALA A 467 -7.75 -19.65 -24.03
CA ALA A 467 -7.34 -19.66 -22.62
C ALA A 467 -8.38 -18.99 -21.71
N LEU A 468 -8.98 -17.87 -22.14
CA LEU A 468 -10.05 -17.18 -21.41
C LEU A 468 -11.34 -18.01 -21.36
N GLN A 469 -11.75 -18.66 -22.45
CA GLN A 469 -12.92 -19.54 -22.47
C GLN A 469 -12.70 -20.79 -21.61
N ARG A 470 -11.47 -21.35 -21.58
CA ARG A 470 -11.07 -22.42 -20.65
C ARG A 470 -11.17 -21.99 -19.18
N LEU A 471 -10.66 -20.80 -18.85
CA LEU A 471 -10.65 -20.31 -17.46
C LEU A 471 -12.02 -19.78 -17.01
N GLY A 472 -12.83 -19.26 -17.93
CA GLY A 472 -14.17 -18.75 -17.69
C GLY A 472 -15.22 -19.81 -17.31
N THR A 473 -14.89 -21.10 -17.38
CA THR A 473 -15.74 -22.18 -16.84
C THR A 473 -15.55 -22.45 -15.34
N THR A 474 -14.69 -21.67 -14.65
CA THR A 474 -14.43 -21.84 -13.21
C THR A 474 -15.68 -21.65 -12.34
N THR A 475 -15.69 -22.36 -11.20
CA THR A 475 -16.78 -22.28 -10.20
C THR A 475 -16.46 -21.42 -8.98
N ASP A 476 -15.32 -20.72 -9.02
CA ASP A 476 -14.97 -19.71 -8.01
C ASP A 476 -15.44 -18.30 -8.41
N LYS A 477 -15.96 -17.56 -7.43
CA LYS A 477 -16.63 -16.29 -7.68
C LYS A 477 -15.68 -15.10 -7.78
N ALA A 478 -14.54 -15.12 -7.07
CA ALA A 478 -13.53 -14.09 -7.24
C ALA A 478 -12.83 -14.24 -8.60
N ALA A 479 -12.57 -15.50 -9.00
CA ALA A 479 -12.05 -15.85 -10.32
C ALA A 479 -13.00 -15.44 -11.48
N GLU A 480 -14.30 -15.71 -11.36
CA GLU A 480 -15.31 -15.27 -12.36
C GLU A 480 -15.25 -13.75 -12.57
N VAL A 481 -15.31 -12.98 -11.48
CA VAL A 481 -15.34 -11.50 -11.51
C VAL A 481 -14.01 -10.88 -11.97
N LEU A 482 -12.90 -11.58 -11.80
CA LEU A 482 -11.58 -11.21 -12.33
C LEU A 482 -11.53 -11.32 -13.87
N LEU A 483 -12.06 -12.43 -14.43
CA LEU A 483 -11.95 -12.75 -15.86
C LEU A 483 -13.08 -12.16 -16.72
N ARG A 484 -14.31 -12.11 -16.20
CA ARG A 484 -15.53 -11.75 -16.96
C ARG A 484 -15.41 -10.44 -17.76
N PRO A 485 -14.78 -9.35 -17.27
CA PRO A 485 -14.60 -8.14 -18.06
C PRO A 485 -13.74 -8.31 -19.32
N VAL A 486 -12.68 -9.13 -19.27
CA VAL A 486 -11.83 -9.37 -20.45
C VAL A 486 -12.50 -10.37 -21.40
N ILE A 487 -13.17 -11.41 -20.89
CA ILE A 487 -13.94 -12.37 -21.69
C ILE A 487 -14.94 -11.63 -22.57
N LEU A 488 -15.84 -10.84 -21.96
CA LEU A 488 -16.87 -10.07 -22.68
C LEU A 488 -16.27 -9.13 -23.75
N ARG A 489 -15.07 -8.60 -23.51
CA ARG A 489 -14.40 -7.66 -24.41
C ARG A 489 -13.72 -8.34 -25.60
N ILE A 490 -13.09 -9.50 -25.39
CA ILE A 490 -12.53 -10.32 -26.47
C ILE A 490 -13.68 -10.94 -27.30
N ASP A 491 -14.71 -11.47 -26.65
CA ASP A 491 -15.85 -12.10 -27.32
C ASP A 491 -16.63 -11.08 -28.18
N SER A 492 -16.83 -9.85 -27.68
CA SER A 492 -17.45 -8.77 -28.46
C SER A 492 -16.62 -8.38 -29.69
N PHE A 493 -15.29 -8.42 -29.61
CA PHE A 493 -14.43 -8.18 -30.76
C PHE A 493 -14.59 -9.27 -31.84
N PHE A 494 -14.54 -10.55 -31.46
CA PHE A 494 -14.74 -11.66 -32.42
C PHE A 494 -16.15 -11.65 -33.04
N LEU A 495 -17.18 -11.30 -32.26
CA LEU A 495 -18.55 -11.13 -32.76
C LEU A 495 -18.62 -10.00 -33.81
N GLN A 496 -18.11 -8.81 -33.48
CA GLN A 496 -18.12 -7.66 -34.39
C GLN A 496 -17.31 -7.92 -35.68
N ALA A 497 -16.14 -8.55 -35.58
CA ALA A 497 -15.33 -8.94 -36.73
C ALA A 497 -16.08 -9.94 -37.64
N THR A 498 -16.77 -10.91 -37.03
CA THR A 498 -17.57 -11.90 -37.76
C THR A 498 -18.73 -11.25 -38.53
N GLU A 499 -19.46 -10.31 -37.91
CA GLU A 499 -20.57 -9.61 -38.57
C GLU A 499 -20.10 -8.62 -39.64
N LEU A 500 -18.95 -7.95 -39.44
CA LEU A 500 -18.30 -7.14 -40.47
C LEU A 500 -17.96 -7.96 -41.72
N ILE A 501 -17.44 -9.18 -41.55
CA ILE A 501 -17.11 -10.10 -42.65
C ILE A 501 -18.38 -10.58 -43.38
N LYS A 502 -19.46 -10.91 -42.66
CA LYS A 502 -20.72 -11.38 -43.27
C LYS A 502 -21.52 -10.28 -43.97
N HIS A 503 -21.54 -9.07 -43.42
CA HIS A 503 -22.55 -8.06 -43.73
C HIS A 503 -21.99 -6.68 -44.11
N GLY A 504 -20.66 -6.50 -44.07
CA GLY A 504 -19.99 -5.28 -44.56
C GLY A 504 -20.35 -4.00 -43.80
N ARG A 505 -20.84 -4.13 -42.56
CA ARG A 505 -21.30 -3.01 -41.71
C ARG A 505 -20.94 -3.28 -40.26
N THR A 506 -20.48 -2.24 -39.55
CA THR A 506 -20.44 -2.24 -38.09
C THR A 506 -21.87 -2.14 -37.56
N VAL A 507 -22.26 -3.07 -36.69
CA VAL A 507 -23.54 -2.99 -35.97
C VAL A 507 -23.38 -2.02 -34.81
N VAL A 508 -24.23 -1.00 -34.73
CA VAL A 508 -24.37 -0.21 -33.50
C VAL A 508 -25.05 -1.12 -32.47
N ILE A 509 -24.31 -1.51 -31.44
CA ILE A 509 -24.90 -2.22 -30.30
C ILE A 509 -25.70 -1.20 -29.50
N GLU A 510 -27.01 -1.14 -29.75
CA GLU A 510 -27.92 -0.41 -28.87
C GLU A 510 -27.85 -1.03 -27.46
N PRO A 511 -27.77 -0.23 -26.38
CA PRO A 511 -27.70 -0.76 -25.04
C PRO A 511 -28.99 -1.52 -24.73
N THR A 512 -28.90 -2.84 -24.58
CA THR A 512 -30.03 -3.71 -24.25
C THR A 512 -30.69 -3.19 -22.97
N GLY A 513 -31.93 -2.72 -23.10
CA GLY A 513 -32.58 -1.92 -22.06
C GLY A 513 -32.69 -2.65 -20.73
N MET A 514 -32.45 -1.92 -19.63
CA MET A 514 -32.84 -2.37 -18.30
C MET A 514 -34.36 -2.39 -18.21
N THR A 515 -34.95 -3.57 -18.33
CA THR A 515 -36.40 -3.78 -18.27
C THR A 515 -36.85 -4.16 -16.85
N GLY A 516 -37.51 -3.23 -16.17
CA GLY A 516 -38.34 -3.49 -14.98
C GLY A 516 -37.57 -3.51 -13.67
#